data_AF-A0A1F9B4L2-F1
#
_entry.id   AF-A0A1F9B4L2-F1
#
_cell.length_a   1.000
_cell.length_b   1.000
_cell.length_c   1.000
_cell.angle_alpha   90.00
_cell.angle_beta   90.00
_cell.angle_gamma   90.00
#
_symmetry.space_group_name_H-M   'P 1'
#
loop_
_entity.id
_entity.type
_entity.pdbx_description
1 polymer ?
#
loop_
_entity_poly.entity_id
_entity_poly.type
_entity_poly.pdbx_seq_one_letter_code
_entity_poly.pdbx_strand_id
1 'polypeptide(L)'
;MKRLILCDFDGTISVRDMGYVLVNRFTSGNWEGIDQDFRDGKIGSREAYSRIAKILKGDQPTILRFIQEHSSIDPSFPVFYRYCREKGIDIKIVSDGLDFYIKKILEMHHLSEIPFYANCTQFREDEGIDVSFPHSEEECGLCGTCKKKLVQIHQKRYDSIFFVGNGLSDRCAAQEADFVFAKDSLYPYCIKKDITCHFFKDFQEILNDLKKQIHGIIFDLDGTLIESYEAIYLGLKECFQYLGKEIFPFQDLKTYLRADLEATLSQFFLPEEVLKGIPVMRKKYEKVYLNKTHFLDGAEEVLNTLHSDGVILGIASNKFGHFSRGVLTHLGVSDYFKSVIGAGDVARNKPFPDMIHAALKEMELPPEEAIFVGDTLTDIETGKQARVDAYGLPTGFHSKKELSQGKPKRLLKNLQELVRVAKNPLS
;
A
#
# COMPACT_ATOMS: atom_id res chain seq x y z
N MET A 1 -22.33 1.72 -12.17
CA MET A 1 -20.89 1.92 -12.48
C MET A 1 -20.28 0.57 -12.83
N LYS A 2 -19.80 0.41 -14.07
CA LYS A 2 -19.24 -0.83 -14.59
C LYS A 2 -17.74 -0.88 -14.28
N ARG A 3 -17.32 -1.87 -13.50
CA ARG A 3 -15.92 -2.03 -13.04
C ARG A 3 -15.27 -3.24 -13.70
N LEU A 4 -14.01 -3.12 -14.07
CA LEU A 4 -13.17 -4.21 -14.58
C LEU A 4 -11.91 -4.35 -13.74
N ILE A 5 -11.58 -5.60 -13.40
CA ILE A 5 -10.27 -5.97 -12.86
C ILE A 5 -9.48 -6.65 -13.98
N LEU A 6 -8.38 -6.02 -14.38
CA LEU A 6 -7.37 -6.62 -15.24
C LEU A 6 -6.29 -7.23 -14.36
N CYS A 7 -6.13 -8.54 -14.45
CA CYS A 7 -5.27 -9.29 -13.56
C CYS A 7 -4.12 -9.93 -14.33
N ASP A 8 -2.89 -9.65 -13.90
CA ASP A 8 -1.76 -10.46 -14.30
C ASP A 8 -1.92 -11.93 -13.86
N PHE A 9 -1.25 -12.84 -14.54
CA PHE A 9 -1.30 -14.27 -14.24
C PHE A 9 -0.06 -14.74 -13.49
N ASP A 10 1.12 -14.58 -14.09
CA ASP A 10 2.35 -15.26 -13.67
C ASP A 10 2.99 -14.61 -12.43
N GLY A 11 2.94 -15.34 -11.30
CA GLY A 11 3.35 -14.81 -10.00
C GLY A 11 2.31 -13.87 -9.38
N THR A 12 1.15 -13.70 -10.01
CA THR A 12 0.00 -12.96 -9.50
C THR A 12 -1.14 -13.91 -9.14
N ILE A 13 -1.84 -14.49 -10.14
CA ILE A 13 -2.84 -15.55 -9.94
C ILE A 13 -2.14 -16.89 -9.69
N SER A 14 -1.17 -17.25 -10.54
CA SER A 14 -0.34 -18.41 -10.27
C SER A 14 0.67 -18.07 -9.19
N VAL A 15 0.88 -18.98 -8.24
CA VAL A 15 1.83 -18.76 -7.13
C VAL A 15 3.28 -18.69 -7.63
N ARG A 16 3.55 -19.38 -8.74
CA ARG A 16 4.84 -19.40 -9.42
C ARG A 16 4.70 -18.86 -10.84
N ASP A 17 5.73 -18.23 -11.35
CA ASP A 17 5.84 -17.87 -12.77
C ASP A 17 5.97 -19.17 -13.58
N MET A 18 4.90 -19.54 -14.28
CA MET A 18 4.85 -20.82 -15.00
C MET A 18 5.68 -20.77 -16.27
N GLY A 19 5.86 -19.60 -16.87
CA GLY A 19 6.82 -19.39 -17.94
C GLY A 19 8.23 -19.77 -17.49
N TYR A 20 8.68 -19.25 -16.35
CA TYR A 20 9.99 -19.55 -15.78
C TYR A 20 10.15 -21.05 -15.43
N VAL A 21 9.15 -21.65 -14.79
CA VAL A 21 9.17 -23.07 -14.41
C VAL A 21 9.27 -23.99 -15.64
N LEU A 22 8.59 -23.63 -16.74
CA LEU A 22 8.66 -24.37 -18.00
C LEU A 22 10.00 -24.22 -18.70
N VAL A 23 10.51 -22.99 -18.86
CA VAL A 23 11.79 -22.78 -19.57
C VAL A 23 12.95 -23.44 -18.84
N ASN A 24 12.97 -23.40 -17.51
CA ASN A 24 13.99 -24.07 -16.71
C ASN A 24 14.00 -25.59 -16.89
N ARG A 25 12.85 -26.21 -17.21
CA ARG A 25 12.75 -27.67 -17.38
C ARG A 25 12.94 -28.13 -18.82
N PHE A 26 12.37 -27.40 -19.77
CA PHE A 26 12.19 -27.84 -21.15
C PHE A 26 13.09 -27.11 -22.15
N THR A 27 14.04 -26.28 -21.71
CA THR A 27 15.03 -25.70 -22.62
C THR A 27 16.38 -26.39 -22.49
N SER A 28 17.11 -26.45 -23.60
CA SER A 28 18.46 -27.05 -23.67
C SER A 28 19.56 -26.03 -23.98
N GLY A 29 19.28 -24.72 -23.85
CA GLY A 29 20.17 -23.61 -24.20
C GLY A 29 20.22 -22.53 -23.12
N ASN A 30 20.95 -21.43 -23.40
CA ASN A 30 21.15 -20.31 -22.47
C ASN A 30 19.89 -19.42 -22.33
N TRP A 31 18.84 -19.96 -21.72
CA TRP A 31 17.62 -19.21 -21.44
C TRP A 31 17.83 -18.18 -20.32
N GLU A 32 18.76 -18.43 -19.39
CA GLU A 32 19.13 -17.51 -18.31
C GLU A 32 19.70 -16.20 -18.87
N GLY A 33 20.50 -16.27 -19.93
CA GLY A 33 20.99 -15.10 -20.64
C GLY A 33 19.87 -14.29 -21.30
N ILE A 34 18.85 -14.96 -21.84
CA ILE A 34 17.68 -14.31 -22.43
C ILE A 34 16.87 -13.58 -21.34
N ASP A 35 16.63 -14.25 -20.20
CA ASP A 35 15.95 -13.65 -19.04
C ASP A 35 16.73 -12.46 -18.47
N GLN A 36 18.07 -12.56 -18.38
CA GLN A 36 18.91 -11.45 -17.94
C GLN A 36 18.81 -10.25 -18.90
N ASP A 37 18.87 -10.48 -20.21
CA ASP A 37 18.73 -9.41 -21.20
C ASP A 37 17.35 -8.74 -21.12
N PHE A 38 16.29 -9.49 -20.83
CA PHE A 38 14.95 -8.94 -20.60
C PHE A 38 14.88 -8.11 -19.32
N ARG A 39 15.42 -8.62 -18.21
CA ARG A 39 15.44 -7.91 -16.90
C ARG A 39 16.28 -6.64 -16.95
N ASP A 40 17.36 -6.64 -17.71
CA ASP A 40 18.23 -5.48 -17.96
C ASP A 40 17.57 -4.47 -18.92
N GLY A 41 16.46 -4.83 -19.57
CA GLY A 41 15.77 -3.99 -20.54
C GLY A 41 16.47 -3.89 -21.90
N LYS A 42 17.39 -4.81 -22.22
CA LYS A 42 18.06 -4.88 -23.52
C LYS A 42 17.14 -5.42 -24.61
N ILE A 43 16.23 -6.33 -24.24
CA ILE A 43 15.20 -6.87 -25.12
C ILE A 43 13.83 -6.78 -24.46
N GLY A 44 12.77 -6.75 -25.27
CA GLY A 44 11.39 -6.87 -24.80
C GLY A 44 10.95 -8.34 -24.67
N SER A 45 9.81 -8.57 -24.01
CA SER A 45 9.28 -9.94 -23.82
C SER A 45 8.91 -10.62 -25.14
N ARG A 46 8.47 -9.86 -26.15
CA ARG A 46 8.20 -10.40 -27.50
C ARG A 46 9.43 -11.08 -28.08
N GLU A 47 10.57 -10.41 -27.99
CA GLU A 47 11.84 -10.96 -28.46
C GLU A 47 12.31 -12.10 -27.56
N ALA A 48 12.18 -11.96 -26.24
CA ALA A 48 12.54 -13.01 -25.27
C ALA A 48 11.82 -14.32 -25.59
N TYR A 49 10.49 -14.29 -25.73
CA TYR A 49 9.69 -15.47 -26.11
C TYR A 49 10.02 -15.99 -27.51
N SER A 50 10.32 -15.11 -28.46
CA SER A 50 10.76 -15.52 -29.81
C SER A 50 12.10 -16.29 -29.79
N ARG A 51 13.00 -15.95 -28.85
CA ARG A 51 14.26 -16.67 -28.65
C ARG A 51 14.03 -17.97 -27.86
N ILE A 52 13.23 -17.93 -26.79
CA ILE A 52 12.87 -19.09 -25.97
C ILE A 52 12.20 -20.18 -26.81
N ALA A 53 11.27 -19.81 -27.70
CA ALA A 53 10.56 -20.76 -28.57
C ALA A 53 11.51 -21.63 -29.43
N LYS A 54 12.70 -21.11 -29.76
CA LYS A 54 13.71 -21.84 -30.55
C LYS A 54 14.45 -22.91 -29.75
N ILE A 55 14.50 -22.77 -28.43
CA ILE A 55 15.29 -23.63 -27.54
C ILE A 55 14.43 -24.46 -26.59
N LEU A 56 13.11 -24.20 -26.54
CA LEU A 56 12.15 -25.00 -25.80
C LEU A 56 11.81 -26.27 -26.61
N LYS A 57 11.95 -27.42 -25.96
CA LYS A 57 11.72 -28.75 -26.51
C LYS A 57 10.87 -29.60 -25.57
N GLY A 58 9.86 -30.24 -26.12
CA GLY A 58 8.99 -31.19 -25.43
C GLY A 58 7.64 -31.34 -26.14
N ASP A 59 7.11 -32.56 -26.17
CA ASP A 59 5.78 -32.81 -26.69
C ASP A 59 4.70 -32.21 -25.78
N GLN A 60 3.56 -31.84 -26.39
CA GLN A 60 2.45 -31.21 -25.69
C GLN A 60 1.92 -32.06 -24.51
N PRO A 61 1.66 -33.37 -24.65
CA PRO A 61 1.25 -34.21 -23.52
C PRO A 61 2.20 -34.18 -22.32
N THR A 62 3.51 -34.27 -22.55
CA THR A 62 4.51 -34.24 -21.48
C THR A 62 4.52 -32.89 -20.77
N ILE A 63 4.50 -31.79 -21.51
CA ILE A 63 4.48 -30.44 -20.94
C ILE A 63 3.20 -30.20 -20.13
N LEU A 64 2.04 -30.60 -20.65
CA LEU A 64 0.76 -30.43 -19.96
C LEU A 64 0.67 -31.25 -18.66
N ARG A 65 1.26 -32.46 -18.65
CA ARG A 65 1.36 -33.27 -17.43
C ARG A 65 2.24 -32.59 -16.39
N PHE A 66 3.39 -32.07 -16.82
CA PHE A 66 4.30 -31.35 -15.94
C PHE A 66 3.62 -30.11 -15.32
N ILE A 67 2.85 -29.34 -16.10
CA ILE A 67 2.03 -28.24 -15.58
C ILE A 67 1.05 -28.73 -14.51
N GLN A 68 0.38 -29.85 -14.75
CA GLN A 68 -0.57 -30.44 -13.80
C GLN A 68 0.06 -30.77 -12.45
N GLU A 69 1.30 -31.23 -12.45
CA GLU A 69 2.05 -31.64 -11.26
C GLU A 69 2.72 -30.46 -10.52
N HIS A 70 3.02 -29.35 -11.22
CA HIS A 70 3.88 -28.28 -10.70
C HIS A 70 3.22 -26.89 -10.62
N SER A 71 2.00 -26.74 -11.12
CA SER A 71 1.25 -25.48 -11.06
C SER A 71 0.33 -25.40 -9.84
N SER A 72 0.18 -24.19 -9.33
CA SER A 72 -0.84 -23.84 -8.35
C SER A 72 -1.24 -22.37 -8.53
N ILE A 73 -2.49 -22.07 -8.18
CA ILE A 73 -2.99 -20.69 -8.08
C ILE A 73 -3.13 -20.27 -6.63
N ASP A 74 -3.22 -18.96 -6.40
CA ASP A 74 -3.58 -18.40 -5.11
C ASP A 74 -4.90 -19.03 -4.62
N PRO A 75 -4.93 -19.64 -3.42
CA PRO A 75 -6.09 -20.39 -2.93
C PRO A 75 -7.33 -19.51 -2.72
N SER A 76 -7.14 -18.20 -2.58
CA SER A 76 -8.21 -17.22 -2.40
C SER A 76 -8.78 -16.71 -3.72
N PHE A 77 -8.09 -16.92 -4.85
CA PHE A 77 -8.51 -16.43 -6.17
C PHE A 77 -9.90 -16.94 -6.60
N PRO A 78 -10.27 -18.22 -6.44
CA PRO A 78 -11.61 -18.69 -6.80
C PRO A 78 -12.74 -18.01 -5.99
N VAL A 79 -12.51 -17.77 -4.70
CA VAL A 79 -13.48 -17.09 -3.82
C VAL A 79 -13.61 -15.62 -4.20
N PHE A 80 -12.47 -14.97 -4.49
CA PHE A 80 -12.42 -13.60 -5.01
C PHE A 80 -13.17 -13.48 -6.35
N TYR A 81 -12.91 -14.37 -7.31
CA TYR A 81 -13.57 -14.35 -8.62
C TYR A 81 -15.10 -14.50 -8.50
N ARG A 82 -15.56 -15.44 -7.66
CA ARG A 82 -16.99 -15.63 -7.39
C ARG A 82 -17.63 -14.37 -6.82
N TYR A 83 -16.98 -13.73 -5.85
CA TYR A 83 -17.47 -12.47 -5.28
C TYR A 83 -17.57 -11.37 -6.33
N CYS A 84 -16.55 -11.21 -7.18
CA CYS A 84 -16.57 -10.23 -8.27
C CYS A 84 -17.75 -10.47 -9.23
N ARG A 85 -17.98 -11.73 -9.62
CA ARG A 85 -19.14 -12.13 -10.43
C ARG A 85 -20.48 -11.75 -9.79
N GLU A 86 -20.66 -12.07 -8.51
CA GLU A 86 -21.86 -11.74 -7.73
C GLU A 86 -22.09 -10.23 -7.61
N LYS A 87 -21.01 -9.44 -7.56
CA LYS A 87 -21.06 -7.97 -7.47
C LYS A 87 -21.05 -7.26 -8.83
N GLY A 88 -21.09 -7.99 -9.95
CA GLY A 88 -21.06 -7.41 -11.29
C GLY A 88 -19.74 -6.69 -11.61
N ILE A 89 -18.64 -7.15 -11.02
CA ILE A 89 -17.27 -6.71 -11.32
C ILE A 89 -16.70 -7.71 -12.32
N ASP A 90 -16.42 -7.25 -13.54
CA ASP A 90 -15.81 -8.11 -14.56
C ASP A 90 -14.35 -8.39 -14.20
N ILE A 91 -13.87 -9.59 -14.48
CA ILE A 91 -12.46 -9.96 -14.38
C ILE A 91 -11.97 -10.45 -15.73
N LYS A 92 -10.78 -10.00 -16.13
CA LYS A 92 -10.05 -10.56 -17.27
C LYS A 92 -8.58 -10.72 -16.92
N ILE A 93 -7.98 -11.78 -17.45
CA ILE A 93 -6.57 -12.07 -17.27
C ILE A 93 -5.76 -11.42 -18.41
N VAL A 94 -4.66 -10.77 -18.08
CA VAL A 94 -3.72 -10.15 -19.02
C VAL A 94 -2.32 -10.63 -18.70
N SER A 95 -1.84 -11.63 -19.44
CA SER A 95 -0.52 -12.22 -19.22
C SER A 95 0.40 -11.97 -20.40
N ASP A 96 1.68 -11.74 -20.11
CA ASP A 96 2.73 -11.78 -21.12
C ASP A 96 3.23 -13.22 -21.37
N GLY A 97 2.60 -14.19 -20.70
CA GLY A 97 2.82 -15.62 -20.77
C GLY A 97 2.26 -16.31 -22.02
N LEU A 98 2.25 -17.64 -21.97
CA LEU A 98 1.79 -18.51 -23.05
C LEU A 98 0.39 -19.07 -22.76
N ASP A 99 -0.50 -18.97 -23.73
CA ASP A 99 -1.91 -19.36 -23.64
C ASP A 99 -2.16 -20.80 -23.17
N PHE A 100 -1.38 -21.78 -23.63
CA PHE A 100 -1.67 -23.20 -23.37
C PHE A 100 -1.58 -23.56 -21.88
N TYR A 101 -0.61 -23.01 -21.14
CA TYR A 101 -0.50 -23.31 -19.71
C TYR A 101 -1.53 -22.54 -18.89
N ILE A 102 -1.82 -21.29 -19.28
CA ILE A 102 -2.87 -20.48 -18.63
C ILE A 102 -4.20 -21.23 -18.76
N LYS A 103 -4.54 -21.66 -19.98
CA LYS A 103 -5.75 -22.44 -20.25
C LYS A 103 -5.80 -23.73 -19.42
N LYS A 104 -4.72 -24.51 -19.41
CA LYS A 104 -4.66 -25.78 -18.65
C LYS A 104 -4.85 -25.56 -17.15
N ILE A 105 -4.24 -24.52 -16.58
CA ILE A 105 -4.36 -24.19 -15.15
C ILE A 105 -5.78 -23.74 -14.84
N LEU A 106 -6.37 -22.87 -15.65
CA LEU A 106 -7.77 -22.45 -15.47
C LEU A 106 -8.74 -23.65 -15.54
N GLU A 107 -8.53 -24.60 -16.46
CA GLU A 107 -9.31 -25.84 -16.55
C GLU A 107 -9.20 -26.69 -15.28
N MET A 108 -7.99 -26.88 -14.74
CA MET A 108 -7.77 -27.64 -13.51
C MET A 108 -8.49 -27.06 -12.30
N HIS A 109 -8.68 -25.74 -12.28
CA HIS A 109 -9.30 -25.02 -11.18
C HIS A 109 -10.77 -24.64 -11.43
N HIS A 110 -11.37 -25.10 -12.54
CA HIS A 110 -12.75 -24.79 -12.94
C HIS A 110 -13.00 -23.28 -13.12
N LEU A 111 -12.09 -22.60 -13.82
CA LEU A 111 -12.10 -21.16 -14.09
C LEU A 111 -11.96 -20.84 -15.59
N SER A 112 -12.27 -21.80 -16.46
CA SER A 112 -12.11 -21.68 -17.92
C SER A 112 -13.00 -20.60 -18.55
N GLU A 113 -14.03 -20.13 -17.84
CA GLU A 113 -14.90 -19.05 -18.28
C GLU A 113 -14.26 -17.66 -18.18
N ILE A 114 -13.13 -17.51 -17.46
CA ILE A 114 -12.44 -16.23 -17.32
C ILE A 114 -11.79 -15.86 -18.66
N PRO A 115 -12.16 -14.73 -19.28
CA PRO A 115 -11.50 -14.27 -20.50
C PRO A 115 -10.04 -13.92 -20.21
N PHE A 116 -9.12 -14.33 -21.08
CA PHE A 116 -7.71 -13.99 -20.96
C PHE A 116 -7.10 -13.51 -22.28
N TYR A 117 -6.05 -12.72 -22.16
CA TYR A 117 -5.19 -12.25 -23.25
C TYR A 117 -3.77 -12.73 -22.95
N ALA A 118 -3.14 -13.42 -23.90
CA ALA A 118 -1.79 -13.97 -23.78
C ALA A 118 -1.13 -14.14 -25.15
N ASN A 119 0.15 -14.51 -25.15
CA ASN A 119 0.82 -14.94 -26.38
C ASN A 119 0.29 -16.32 -26.80
N CYS A 120 0.13 -16.54 -28.10
CA CYS A 120 -0.47 -17.76 -28.64
C CYS A 120 0.59 -18.77 -29.06
N THR A 121 0.42 -20.02 -28.63
CA THR A 121 1.39 -21.10 -28.83
C THR A 121 0.86 -22.14 -29.80
N GLN A 122 1.70 -22.58 -30.73
CA GLN A 122 1.44 -23.73 -31.59
C GLN A 122 2.54 -24.76 -31.37
N PHE A 123 2.15 -25.99 -31.01
CA PHE A 123 3.09 -27.11 -30.88
C PHE A 123 3.39 -27.69 -32.26
N ARG A 124 4.67 -27.92 -32.53
CA ARG A 124 5.16 -28.53 -33.76
C ARG A 124 5.34 -30.03 -33.61
N GLU A 125 5.42 -30.73 -34.73
CA GLU A 125 5.66 -32.18 -34.76
C GLU A 125 7.09 -32.56 -34.29
N ASP A 126 8.06 -31.65 -34.39
CA ASP A 126 9.48 -31.84 -33.96
C ASP A 126 9.72 -31.55 -32.47
N GLU A 127 8.67 -31.67 -31.65
CA GLU A 127 8.67 -31.33 -30.21
C GLU A 127 9.06 -29.86 -29.93
N GLY A 128 8.95 -28.97 -30.93
CA GLY A 128 9.16 -27.53 -30.76
C GLY A 128 7.86 -26.76 -30.54
N ILE A 129 7.99 -25.46 -30.27
CA ILE A 129 6.85 -24.53 -30.24
C ILE A 129 7.10 -23.34 -31.16
N ASP A 130 6.02 -22.80 -31.72
CA ASP A 130 5.99 -21.48 -32.34
C ASP A 130 5.10 -20.56 -31.49
N VAL A 131 5.50 -19.29 -31.38
CA VAL A 131 4.80 -18.28 -30.57
C VAL A 131 4.41 -17.10 -31.44
N SER A 132 3.17 -16.66 -31.30
CA SER A 132 2.63 -15.46 -31.95
C SER A 132 2.10 -14.46 -30.93
N PHE A 133 2.06 -13.18 -31.31
CA PHE A 133 1.87 -12.05 -30.39
C PHE A 133 0.63 -11.21 -30.78
N PRO A 134 -0.59 -11.77 -30.72
CA PRO A 134 -1.80 -11.11 -31.23
C PRO A 134 -2.20 -9.86 -30.44
N HIS A 135 -1.66 -9.68 -29.24
CA HIS A 135 -1.93 -8.54 -28.36
C HIS A 135 -0.74 -7.61 -28.20
N SER A 136 0.26 -7.72 -29.09
CA SER A 136 1.35 -6.76 -29.15
C SER A 136 0.87 -5.38 -29.65
N GLU A 137 1.70 -4.37 -29.42
CA GLU A 137 1.52 -3.01 -29.92
C GLU A 137 2.76 -2.60 -30.70
N GLU A 138 2.57 -2.12 -31.93
CA GLU A 138 3.66 -1.77 -32.83
C GLU A 138 4.45 -0.58 -32.28
N GLU A 139 3.75 0.45 -31.78
CA GLU A 139 4.38 1.62 -31.16
C GLU A 139 5.20 1.26 -29.92
N CYS A 140 4.76 0.25 -29.17
CA CYS A 140 5.51 -0.26 -28.03
C CYS A 140 6.76 -1.02 -28.49
N GLY A 141 6.63 -1.88 -29.50
CA GLY A 141 7.73 -2.66 -30.08
C GLY A 141 8.36 -3.73 -29.18
N LEU A 142 8.05 -3.74 -27.87
CA LEU A 142 8.73 -4.55 -26.86
C LEU A 142 7.90 -5.74 -26.35
N CYS A 143 6.62 -5.52 -26.03
CA CYS A 143 5.80 -6.51 -25.31
C CYS A 143 5.19 -7.56 -26.24
N GLY A 144 5.15 -8.82 -25.81
CA GLY A 144 4.38 -9.88 -26.48
C GLY A 144 2.87 -9.65 -26.34
N THR A 145 2.43 -9.32 -25.13
CA THR A 145 1.10 -8.85 -24.79
C THR A 145 1.19 -7.47 -24.14
N CYS A 146 0.77 -6.43 -24.86
CA CYS A 146 0.83 -5.06 -24.37
C CYS A 146 -0.31 -4.78 -23.38
N LYS A 147 -0.05 -4.99 -22.08
CA LYS A 147 -1.05 -4.78 -21.02
C LYS A 147 -1.56 -3.33 -20.97
N LYS A 148 -0.71 -2.34 -21.28
CA LYS A 148 -1.08 -0.93 -21.42
C LYS A 148 -2.21 -0.73 -22.43
N LYS A 149 -2.03 -1.25 -23.65
CA LYS A 149 -3.03 -1.21 -24.72
C LYS A 149 -4.35 -1.84 -24.28
N LEU A 150 -4.29 -2.95 -23.56
CA LEU A 150 -5.48 -3.66 -23.07
C LEU A 150 -6.25 -2.84 -22.01
N VAL A 151 -5.56 -2.13 -21.12
CA VAL A 151 -6.20 -1.14 -20.22
C VAL A 151 -6.93 -0.08 -21.04
N GLN A 152 -6.24 0.55 -22.00
CA GLN A 152 -6.79 1.64 -22.82
C GLN A 152 -7.98 1.21 -23.68
N ILE A 153 -7.96 0.00 -24.22
CA ILE A 153 -9.10 -0.58 -24.95
C ILE A 153 -10.32 -0.71 -24.03
N HIS A 154 -10.11 -1.13 -22.78
CA HIS A 154 -11.19 -1.35 -21.83
C HIS A 154 -11.70 -0.07 -21.18
N GLN A 155 -10.89 0.96 -21.01
CA GLN A 155 -11.34 2.28 -20.55
C GLN A 155 -12.48 2.86 -21.42
N LYS A 156 -12.57 2.47 -22.69
CA LYS A 156 -13.69 2.87 -23.58
C LYS A 156 -15.05 2.25 -23.21
N ARG A 157 -15.08 1.26 -22.32
CA ARG A 157 -16.27 0.43 -22.04
C ARG A 157 -16.59 0.27 -20.55
N TYR A 158 -15.70 0.73 -19.67
CA TYR A 158 -15.80 0.57 -18.22
C TYR A 158 -15.57 1.92 -17.56
N ASP A 159 -16.27 2.15 -16.46
CA ASP A 159 -16.19 3.41 -15.70
C ASP A 159 -14.95 3.43 -14.77
N SER A 160 -14.46 2.25 -14.38
CA SER A 160 -13.18 2.11 -13.68
C SER A 160 -12.48 0.81 -14.02
N ILE A 161 -11.16 0.91 -14.12
CA ILE A 161 -10.21 -0.17 -14.37
C ILE A 161 -9.28 -0.31 -13.16
N PHE A 162 -9.39 -1.44 -12.48
CA PHE A 162 -8.42 -1.88 -11.48
C PHE A 162 -7.38 -2.78 -12.16
N PHE A 163 -6.12 -2.63 -11.77
CA PHE A 163 -5.06 -3.52 -12.21
C PHE A 163 -4.46 -4.31 -11.04
N VAL A 164 -4.25 -5.61 -11.20
CA VAL A 164 -3.60 -6.47 -10.21
C VAL A 164 -2.33 -7.06 -10.81
N GLY A 165 -1.17 -6.84 -10.18
CA GLY A 165 0.09 -7.37 -10.69
C GLY A 165 1.26 -7.35 -9.71
N ASN A 166 2.42 -7.82 -10.18
CA ASN A 166 3.62 -8.05 -9.36
C ASN A 166 4.93 -7.55 -10.01
N GLY A 167 4.94 -7.29 -11.32
CA GLY A 167 6.14 -7.41 -12.12
C GLY A 167 6.53 -6.21 -12.98
N LEU A 168 7.63 -6.41 -13.72
CA LEU A 168 8.16 -5.46 -14.70
C LEU A 168 7.17 -5.21 -15.85
N SER A 169 6.52 -6.26 -16.36
CA SER A 169 5.57 -6.21 -17.49
C SER A 169 4.27 -5.45 -17.15
N ASP A 170 3.97 -5.27 -15.87
CA ASP A 170 2.76 -4.60 -15.38
C ASP A 170 2.90 -3.08 -15.30
N ARG A 171 4.13 -2.57 -15.28
CA ARG A 171 4.43 -1.16 -14.97
C ARG A 171 3.68 -0.17 -15.88
N CYS A 172 3.58 -0.48 -17.17
CA CYS A 172 2.88 0.37 -18.11
C CYS A 172 1.36 0.31 -17.94
N ALA A 173 0.79 -0.84 -17.54
CA ALA A 173 -0.62 -0.95 -17.25
C ALA A 173 -1.00 -0.25 -15.95
N ALA A 174 -0.14 -0.36 -14.93
CA ALA A 174 -0.30 0.31 -13.65
C ALA A 174 -0.35 1.85 -13.76
N GLN A 175 0.32 2.44 -14.77
CA GLN A 175 0.25 3.88 -15.02
C GLN A 175 -1.08 4.35 -15.63
N GLU A 176 -1.78 3.46 -16.34
CA GLU A 176 -3.03 3.81 -17.03
C GLU A 176 -4.27 3.44 -16.20
N ALA A 177 -4.16 2.47 -15.30
CA ALA A 177 -5.27 2.04 -14.46
C ALA A 177 -5.69 3.11 -13.44
N ASP A 178 -6.97 3.12 -13.07
CA ASP A 178 -7.49 4.07 -12.07
C ASP A 178 -6.98 3.73 -10.67
N PHE A 179 -6.75 2.44 -10.41
CA PHE A 179 -6.25 1.94 -9.14
C PHE A 179 -5.47 0.64 -9.31
N VAL A 180 -4.40 0.45 -8.53
CA VAL A 180 -3.52 -0.71 -8.65
C VAL A 180 -3.43 -1.50 -7.35
N PHE A 181 -3.65 -2.80 -7.42
CA PHE A 181 -3.19 -3.76 -6.41
C PHE A 181 -1.81 -4.25 -6.84
N ALA A 182 -0.78 -3.89 -6.09
CA ALA A 182 0.60 -4.15 -6.46
C ALA A 182 1.32 -4.96 -5.38
N LYS A 183 2.09 -5.96 -5.79
CA LYS A 183 3.04 -6.66 -4.92
C LYS A 183 4.44 -6.71 -5.53
N ASP A 184 5.37 -7.32 -4.83
CA ASP A 184 6.76 -7.52 -5.26
C ASP A 184 7.42 -6.27 -5.85
N SER A 185 7.91 -6.34 -7.09
CA SER A 185 8.63 -5.24 -7.73
C SER A 185 7.72 -4.11 -8.25
N LEU A 186 6.42 -4.39 -8.41
CA LEU A 186 5.44 -3.41 -8.88
C LEU A 186 5.08 -2.40 -7.79
N TYR A 187 4.93 -2.83 -6.54
CA TYR A 187 4.60 -1.93 -5.43
C TYR A 187 5.59 -0.76 -5.26
N PRO A 188 6.92 -0.97 -5.09
CA PRO A 188 7.88 0.12 -4.97
C PRO A 188 7.93 0.99 -6.24
N TYR A 189 7.62 0.42 -7.41
CA TYR A 189 7.49 1.19 -8.64
C TYR A 189 6.28 2.15 -8.59
N CYS A 190 5.11 1.68 -8.16
CA CYS A 190 3.92 2.50 -7.97
C CYS A 190 4.18 3.66 -7.00
N ILE A 191 4.83 3.38 -5.86
CA ILE A 191 5.21 4.41 -4.89
C ILE A 191 6.11 5.47 -5.53
N LYS A 192 7.16 5.06 -6.26
CA LYS A 192 8.11 5.95 -6.93
C LYS A 192 7.44 6.80 -8.02
N LYS A 193 6.41 6.28 -8.68
CA LYS A 193 5.68 6.96 -9.77
C LYS A 193 4.42 7.70 -9.32
N ASP A 194 4.16 7.73 -8.01
CA ASP A 194 2.96 8.35 -7.44
C ASP A 194 1.63 7.77 -7.98
N ILE A 195 1.65 6.48 -8.27
CA ILE A 195 0.48 5.70 -8.69
C ILE A 195 -0.30 5.29 -7.44
N THR A 196 -1.60 5.57 -7.43
CA THR A 196 -2.52 5.15 -6.37
C THR A 196 -2.60 3.64 -6.33
N CYS A 197 -2.18 3.05 -5.21
CA CYS A 197 -2.12 1.60 -5.09
C CYS A 197 -2.29 1.11 -3.66
N HIS A 198 -2.72 -0.15 -3.53
CA HIS A 198 -2.61 -0.94 -2.31
C HIS A 198 -1.56 -2.04 -2.49
N PHE A 199 -0.79 -2.27 -1.42
CA PHE A 199 -0.03 -3.51 -1.30
C PHE A 199 -1.00 -4.67 -1.00
N PHE A 200 -0.76 -5.83 -1.61
CA PHE A 200 -1.48 -7.06 -1.29
C PHE A 200 -0.52 -8.26 -1.20
N LYS A 201 -0.85 -9.23 -0.36
CA LYS A 201 -0.13 -10.51 -0.28
C LYS A 201 -0.78 -11.59 -1.13
N ASP A 202 -2.11 -11.65 -1.08
CA ASP A 202 -2.96 -12.66 -1.70
C ASP A 202 -4.29 -12.04 -2.13
N PHE A 203 -5.11 -12.83 -2.83
CA PHE A 203 -6.43 -12.36 -3.25
C PHE A 203 -7.44 -12.21 -2.11
N GLN A 204 -7.16 -12.71 -0.90
CA GLN A 204 -8.00 -12.47 0.27
C GLN A 204 -7.89 -11.00 0.71
N GLU A 205 -6.70 -10.42 0.68
CA GLU A 205 -6.51 -8.99 0.99
C GLU A 205 -7.22 -8.09 -0.05
N ILE A 206 -7.18 -8.44 -1.35
CA ILE A 206 -7.93 -7.71 -2.40
C ILE A 206 -9.45 -7.85 -2.19
N LEU A 207 -9.90 -9.05 -1.83
CA LEU A 207 -11.32 -9.30 -1.53
C LEU A 207 -11.80 -8.46 -0.34
N ASN A 208 -10.97 -8.32 0.70
CA ASN A 208 -11.27 -7.47 1.85
C ASN A 208 -11.39 -5.99 1.42
N ASP A 209 -10.51 -5.53 0.53
CA ASP A 209 -10.55 -4.17 -0.01
C ASP A 209 -11.82 -3.88 -0.82
N LEU A 210 -12.23 -4.83 -1.64
CA LEU A 210 -13.48 -4.72 -2.40
C LEU A 210 -14.74 -4.76 -1.53
N LYS A 211 -14.63 -5.25 -0.29
CA LYS A 211 -15.71 -5.30 0.71
C LYS A 211 -15.65 -4.14 1.69
N LYS A 212 -14.54 -3.41 1.75
CA LYS A 212 -14.28 -2.37 2.74
C LYS A 212 -15.36 -1.30 2.69
N GLN A 213 -15.87 -0.97 3.87
CA GLN A 213 -16.68 0.22 4.14
C GLN A 213 -15.97 0.96 5.27
N ILE A 214 -15.79 2.27 5.13
CA ILE A 214 -15.11 3.09 6.14
C ILE A 214 -16.19 3.89 6.85
N HIS A 215 -16.49 3.50 8.08
CA HIS A 215 -17.39 4.23 8.97
C HIS A 215 -16.63 5.05 10.00
N GLY A 216 -15.37 4.68 10.28
CA GLY A 216 -14.53 5.41 11.23
C GLY A 216 -13.12 5.69 10.75
N ILE A 217 -12.58 6.82 11.20
CA ILE A 217 -11.18 7.18 10.98
C ILE A 217 -10.57 7.55 12.32
N ILE A 218 -9.53 6.81 12.69
CA ILE A 218 -8.67 7.14 13.84
C ILE A 218 -7.45 7.87 13.27
N PHE A 219 -7.12 9.02 13.84
CA PHE A 219 -5.94 9.79 13.43
C PHE A 219 -4.86 9.76 14.53
N ASP A 220 -3.59 9.76 14.14
CA ASP A 220 -2.60 10.44 14.96
C ASP A 220 -2.86 11.96 14.97
N LEU A 221 -2.23 12.66 15.89
CA LEU A 221 -2.43 14.08 16.10
C LEU A 221 -1.26 14.91 15.56
N ASP A 222 -0.10 14.86 16.23
CA ASP A 222 1.09 15.64 15.85
C ASP A 222 1.70 15.11 14.55
N GLY A 223 1.89 15.98 13.54
CA GLY A 223 2.41 15.59 12.22
C GLY A 223 1.34 15.07 11.24
N THR A 224 0.13 14.83 11.72
CA THR A 224 -1.00 14.29 10.95
C THR A 224 -2.16 15.28 10.82
N LEU A 225 -2.64 15.86 11.93
CA LEU A 225 -3.69 16.89 11.92
C LEU A 225 -3.17 18.26 12.34
N ILE A 226 -2.19 18.28 13.24
CA ILE A 226 -1.63 19.51 13.81
C ILE A 226 -0.11 19.56 13.67
N GLU A 227 0.43 20.76 13.73
CA GLU A 227 1.85 21.01 13.95
C GLU A 227 2.06 21.68 15.32
N SER A 228 2.94 21.10 16.15
CA SER A 228 3.29 21.63 17.48
C SER A 228 4.80 21.79 17.71
N TYR A 229 5.59 21.80 16.63
CA TYR A 229 7.06 21.85 16.71
C TYR A 229 7.58 23.07 17.47
N GLU A 230 6.97 24.24 17.31
CA GLU A 230 7.38 25.44 18.04
C GLU A 230 7.18 25.28 19.56
N ALA A 231 6.05 24.69 19.98
CA ALA A 231 5.80 24.41 21.39
C ALA A 231 6.85 23.44 21.98
N ILE A 232 7.15 22.38 21.25
CA ILE A 232 8.17 21.38 21.65
C ILE A 232 9.54 22.05 21.76
N TYR A 233 9.93 22.86 20.77
CA TYR A 233 11.20 23.56 20.77
C TYR A 233 11.35 24.52 21.93
N LEU A 234 10.32 25.31 22.24
CA LEU A 234 10.34 26.24 23.38
C LEU A 234 10.47 25.49 24.71
N GLY A 235 9.84 24.34 24.85
CA GLY A 235 10.02 23.46 26.00
C GLY A 235 11.45 22.93 26.11
N LEU A 236 11.99 22.39 25.01
CA LEU A 236 13.37 21.89 24.98
C LEU A 236 14.37 23.02 25.26
N LYS A 237 14.15 24.21 24.71
CA LYS A 237 15.02 25.37 24.94
C LYS A 237 15.11 25.73 26.41
N GLU A 238 13.98 25.75 27.12
CA GLU A 238 13.96 25.98 28.56
C GLU A 238 14.70 24.88 29.34
N CYS A 239 14.54 23.62 28.93
CA CYS A 239 15.26 22.49 29.52
C CYS A 239 16.78 22.60 29.32
N PHE A 240 17.23 22.91 28.11
CA PHE A 240 18.65 23.10 27.79
C PHE A 240 19.25 24.24 28.60
N GLN A 241 18.56 25.38 28.67
CA GLN A 241 18.98 26.53 29.47
C GLN A 241 19.09 26.19 30.96
N TYR A 242 18.10 25.45 31.50
CA TYR A 242 18.12 25.00 32.89
C TYR A 242 19.31 24.08 33.21
N LEU A 243 19.69 23.22 32.25
CA LEU A 243 20.85 22.32 32.37
C LEU A 243 22.17 22.98 31.93
N GLY A 244 22.19 24.29 31.70
CA GLY A 244 23.40 25.04 31.39
C GLY A 244 23.98 24.79 29.99
N LYS A 245 23.17 24.35 29.03
CA LYS A 245 23.57 24.14 27.63
C LYS A 245 22.78 25.03 26.68
N GLU A 246 23.40 25.38 25.55
CA GLU A 246 22.69 26.00 24.43
C GLU A 246 21.95 24.95 23.61
N ILE A 247 20.73 25.26 23.20
CA ILE A 247 19.95 24.41 22.30
C ILE A 247 20.38 24.65 20.84
N PHE A 248 20.26 23.61 20.03
CA PHE A 248 20.39 23.71 18.57
C PHE A 248 19.36 24.66 17.94
N PRO A 249 19.60 25.18 16.71
CA PRO A 249 18.64 26.01 15.97
C PRO A 249 17.29 25.31 15.71
N PHE A 250 16.18 26.06 15.68
CA PHE A 250 14.83 25.50 15.49
C PHE A 250 14.69 24.61 14.24
N GLN A 251 15.32 25.00 13.14
CA GLN A 251 15.30 24.25 11.88
C GLN A 251 15.84 22.81 12.00
N ASP A 252 16.71 22.54 12.99
CA ASP A 252 17.32 21.23 13.20
C ASP A 252 16.47 20.35 14.13
N LEU A 253 15.35 20.84 14.65
CA LEU A 253 14.51 20.12 15.62
C LEU A 253 14.15 18.71 15.14
N LYS A 254 13.68 18.57 13.90
CA LYS A 254 13.26 17.26 13.34
C LYS A 254 14.42 16.25 13.32
N THR A 255 15.66 16.71 13.16
CA THR A 255 16.87 15.86 13.19
C THR A 255 17.10 15.24 14.57
N TYR A 256 16.72 15.94 15.63
CA TYR A 256 16.98 15.54 17.01
C TYR A 256 15.79 14.91 17.73
N LEU A 257 14.56 15.11 17.25
CA LEU A 257 13.38 14.45 17.81
C LEU A 257 13.50 12.93 17.69
N ARG A 258 13.12 12.23 18.76
CA ARG A 258 13.04 10.76 18.85
C ARG A 258 11.62 10.33 19.22
N ALA A 259 11.43 9.02 19.41
CA ALA A 259 10.12 8.43 19.72
C ALA A 259 9.44 9.02 20.97
N ASP A 260 10.22 9.54 21.92
CA ASP A 260 9.72 10.24 23.09
C ASP A 260 10.70 11.32 23.59
N LEU A 261 10.27 12.06 24.62
CA LEU A 261 11.04 13.16 25.22
C LEU A 261 12.32 12.66 25.92
N GLU A 262 12.28 11.49 26.55
CA GLU A 262 13.43 10.92 27.27
C GLU A 262 14.52 10.54 26.27
N ALA A 263 14.17 9.81 25.22
CA ALA A 263 15.06 9.47 24.12
C ALA A 263 15.61 10.72 23.41
N THR A 264 14.79 11.77 23.27
CA THR A 264 15.23 13.04 22.69
C THR A 264 16.32 13.68 23.55
N LEU A 265 16.11 13.81 24.87
CA LEU A 265 17.05 14.45 25.79
C LEU A 265 18.31 13.60 26.06
N SER A 266 18.19 12.28 26.04
CA SER A 266 19.30 11.34 26.34
C SER A 266 20.45 11.41 25.33
N GLN A 267 20.25 12.06 24.18
CA GLN A 267 21.30 12.35 23.21
C GLN A 267 22.27 13.45 23.67
N PHE A 268 21.83 14.29 24.62
CA PHE A 268 22.54 15.50 25.01
C PHE A 268 22.93 15.52 26.48
N PHE A 269 22.30 14.68 27.30
CA PHE A 269 22.36 14.76 28.76
C PHE A 269 22.51 13.36 29.37
N LEU A 270 23.14 13.32 30.55
CA LEU A 270 23.22 12.10 31.35
C LEU A 270 21.84 11.75 31.94
N PRO A 271 21.58 10.47 32.30
CA PRO A 271 20.27 10.04 32.80
C PRO A 271 19.72 10.89 33.96
N GLU A 272 20.57 11.28 34.91
CA GLU A 272 20.19 12.12 36.05
C GLU A 272 19.82 13.55 35.68
N GLU A 273 20.40 14.08 34.60
CA GLU A 273 20.08 15.39 34.05
C GLU A 273 18.75 15.33 33.28
N VAL A 274 18.53 14.26 32.50
CA VAL A 274 17.27 14.01 31.79
C VAL A 274 16.09 13.99 32.78
N LEU A 275 16.23 13.26 33.90
CA LEU A 275 15.20 13.20 34.94
C LEU A 275 14.85 14.58 35.54
N LYS A 276 15.85 15.47 35.65
CA LYS A 276 15.65 16.85 36.14
C LYS A 276 15.08 17.78 35.05
N GLY A 277 15.45 17.56 33.79
CA GLY A 277 15.07 18.38 32.65
C GLY A 277 13.62 18.15 32.18
N ILE A 278 13.13 16.92 32.23
CA ILE A 278 11.76 16.56 31.79
C ILE A 278 10.68 17.43 32.46
N PRO A 279 10.65 17.62 33.79
CA PRO A 279 9.66 18.48 34.43
C PRO A 279 9.74 19.95 33.97
N VAL A 280 10.96 20.47 33.72
CA VAL A 280 11.17 21.85 33.26
C VAL A 280 10.62 22.03 31.84
N MET A 281 10.96 21.10 30.94
CA MET A 281 10.42 21.06 29.58
C MET A 281 8.89 21.05 29.60
N ARG A 282 8.30 20.11 30.37
CA ARG A 282 6.85 19.95 30.46
C ARG A 282 6.15 21.20 30.99
N LYS A 283 6.68 21.82 32.04
CA LYS A 283 6.14 23.06 32.62
C LYS A 283 6.16 24.21 31.62
N LYS A 284 7.20 24.31 30.80
CA LYS A 284 7.25 25.32 29.73
C LYS A 284 6.26 24.99 28.62
N TYR A 285 6.24 23.74 28.17
CA TYR A 285 5.34 23.25 27.14
C TYR A 285 3.88 23.53 27.50
N GLU A 286 3.46 23.20 28.72
CA GLU A 286 2.10 23.43 29.23
C GLU A 286 1.65 24.90 29.14
N LYS A 287 2.57 25.86 29.24
CA LYS A 287 2.26 27.28 29.10
C LYS A 287 2.07 27.75 27.66
N VAL A 288 2.67 27.06 26.69
CA VAL A 288 2.78 27.55 25.32
C VAL A 288 2.07 26.67 24.29
N TYR A 289 1.77 25.40 24.61
CA TYR A 289 1.34 24.41 23.63
C TYR A 289 0.07 24.81 22.89
N LEU A 290 -0.89 25.45 23.55
CA LEU A 290 -2.13 25.91 22.90
C LEU A 290 -1.83 26.95 21.82
N ASN A 291 -1.17 28.04 22.20
CA ASN A 291 -0.91 29.18 21.30
C ASN A 291 0.14 28.87 20.20
N LYS A 292 0.87 27.76 20.35
CA LYS A 292 1.97 27.33 19.46
C LYS A 292 1.64 26.04 18.71
N THR A 293 0.36 25.69 18.66
CA THR A 293 -0.17 24.58 17.88
C THR A 293 -1.19 25.09 16.89
N HIS A 294 -1.10 24.62 15.64
CA HIS A 294 -2.03 24.98 14.57
C HIS A 294 -2.36 23.74 13.73
N PHE A 295 -3.46 23.81 12.98
CA PHE A 295 -3.78 22.76 12.00
C PHE A 295 -2.74 22.71 10.90
N LEU A 296 -2.47 21.50 10.40
CA LEU A 296 -1.83 21.33 9.10
C LEU A 296 -2.79 21.78 7.99
N ASP A 297 -2.21 22.15 6.85
CA ASP A 297 -2.95 22.66 5.70
C ASP A 297 -4.14 21.75 5.30
N GLY A 298 -5.35 22.30 5.43
CA GLY A 298 -6.61 21.64 5.09
C GLY A 298 -7.09 20.57 6.07
N ALA A 299 -6.43 20.36 7.21
CA ALA A 299 -6.88 19.40 8.22
C ALA A 299 -8.26 19.74 8.78
N GLU A 300 -8.51 21.02 9.12
CA GLU A 300 -9.79 21.49 9.65
C GLU A 300 -10.94 21.26 8.65
N GLU A 301 -10.74 21.60 7.37
CA GLU A 301 -11.74 21.41 6.31
C GLU A 301 -12.07 19.92 6.11
N VAL A 302 -11.05 19.07 6.13
CA VAL A 302 -11.20 17.62 5.98
C VAL A 302 -11.95 17.03 7.17
N LEU A 303 -11.60 17.41 8.40
CA LEU A 303 -12.31 16.98 9.61
C LEU A 303 -13.78 17.39 9.57
N ASN A 304 -14.06 18.66 9.24
CA ASN A 304 -15.43 19.17 9.12
C ASN A 304 -16.23 18.40 8.06
N THR A 305 -15.63 18.12 6.91
CA THR A 305 -16.29 17.38 5.83
C THR A 305 -16.59 15.94 6.25
N LEU A 306 -15.59 15.23 6.80
CA LEU A 306 -15.76 13.84 7.25
C LEU A 306 -16.82 13.72 8.35
N HIS A 307 -16.79 14.64 9.32
CA HIS A 307 -17.78 14.70 10.39
C HIS A 307 -19.19 14.97 9.84
N SER A 308 -19.32 15.93 8.92
CA SER A 308 -20.60 16.25 8.27
C SER A 308 -21.14 15.10 7.40
N ASP A 309 -20.25 14.30 6.82
CA ASP A 309 -20.58 13.09 6.07
C ASP A 309 -20.93 11.89 7.00
N GLY A 310 -20.88 12.06 8.32
CA GLY A 310 -21.25 11.06 9.31
C GLY A 310 -20.14 10.05 9.65
N VAL A 311 -18.90 10.31 9.27
CA VAL A 311 -17.75 9.46 9.62
C VAL A 311 -17.42 9.66 11.10
N ILE A 312 -17.29 8.57 11.84
CA ILE A 312 -16.93 8.59 13.27
C ILE A 312 -15.44 8.86 13.39
N LEU A 313 -15.05 9.93 14.09
CA LEU A 313 -13.65 10.31 14.22
C LEU A 313 -13.08 9.94 15.59
N GLY A 314 -11.85 9.46 15.62
CA GLY A 314 -11.10 9.17 16.83
C GLY A 314 -9.65 9.67 16.76
N ILE A 315 -9.00 9.82 17.91
CA ILE A 315 -7.57 10.12 18.01
C ILE A 315 -6.85 9.01 18.79
N ALA A 316 -5.68 8.59 18.29
CA ALA A 316 -4.72 7.74 18.97
C ALA A 316 -3.31 8.32 18.86
N SER A 317 -2.82 8.98 19.92
CA SER A 317 -1.55 9.72 19.88
C SER A 317 -0.61 9.39 21.04
N ASN A 318 0.71 9.45 20.79
CA ASN A 318 1.72 9.37 21.86
C ASN A 318 1.87 10.68 22.65
N LYS A 319 1.15 11.74 22.25
CA LYS A 319 0.96 12.94 23.07
C LYS A 319 0.10 12.59 24.30
N PHE A 320 0.44 13.13 25.48
CA PHE A 320 -0.36 12.90 26.69
C PHE A 320 -1.83 13.29 26.46
N GLY A 321 -2.76 12.43 26.89
CA GLY A 321 -4.18 12.60 26.59
C GLY A 321 -4.77 13.96 26.97
N HIS A 322 -4.40 14.49 28.14
CA HIS A 322 -4.87 15.81 28.58
C HIS A 322 -4.40 16.96 27.67
N PHE A 323 -3.18 16.88 27.11
CA PHE A 323 -2.72 17.86 26.12
C PHE A 323 -3.44 17.69 24.78
N SER A 324 -3.69 16.46 24.32
CA SER A 324 -4.44 16.20 23.09
C SER A 324 -5.85 16.79 23.18
N ARG A 325 -6.58 16.47 24.26
CA ARG A 325 -7.92 17.03 24.52
C ARG A 325 -7.91 18.56 24.64
N GLY A 326 -6.90 19.11 25.33
CA GLY A 326 -6.71 20.56 25.46
C GLY A 326 -6.52 21.27 24.13
N VAL A 327 -5.67 20.73 23.24
CA VAL A 327 -5.45 21.27 21.88
C VAL A 327 -6.74 21.24 21.07
N LEU A 328 -7.43 20.10 21.01
CA LEU A 328 -8.66 19.97 20.21
C LEU A 328 -9.75 20.94 20.67
N THR A 329 -9.82 21.20 21.98
CA THR A 329 -10.77 22.15 22.58
C THR A 329 -10.41 23.58 22.20
N HIS A 330 -9.12 23.92 22.27
CA HIS A 330 -8.63 25.23 21.87
C HIS A 330 -8.84 25.52 20.37
N LEU A 331 -8.67 24.50 19.53
CA LEU A 331 -8.91 24.56 18.09
C LEU A 331 -10.40 24.47 17.71
N GLY A 332 -11.31 24.29 18.67
CA GLY A 332 -12.75 24.27 18.43
C GLY A 332 -13.28 23.02 17.73
N VAL A 333 -12.54 21.90 17.76
CA VAL A 333 -12.91 20.65 17.04
C VAL A 333 -13.12 19.45 17.95
N SER A 334 -13.11 19.63 19.28
CA SER A 334 -13.34 18.53 20.23
C SER A 334 -14.61 17.73 19.93
N ASP A 335 -15.69 18.41 19.55
CA ASP A 335 -17.00 17.79 19.33
C ASP A 335 -17.05 16.91 18.06
N TYR A 336 -16.04 16.98 17.18
CA TYR A 336 -15.95 16.12 16.01
C TYR A 336 -15.52 14.69 16.39
N PHE A 337 -14.82 14.52 17.52
CA PHE A 337 -14.19 13.26 17.89
C PHE A 337 -15.03 12.52 18.95
N LYS A 338 -15.42 11.30 18.60
CA LYS A 338 -16.08 10.37 19.53
C LYS A 338 -15.12 9.82 20.58
N SER A 339 -13.83 9.74 20.23
CA SER A 339 -12.77 9.20 21.10
C SER A 339 -11.48 10.00 20.98
N VAL A 340 -10.82 10.27 22.10
CA VAL A 340 -9.50 10.92 22.13
C VAL A 340 -8.60 10.21 23.13
N ILE A 341 -7.82 9.25 22.63
CA ILE A 341 -6.87 8.46 23.41
C ILE A 341 -5.46 9.00 23.21
N GLY A 342 -4.83 9.41 24.31
CA GLY A 342 -3.43 9.82 24.34
C GLY A 342 -2.60 9.00 25.32
N ALA A 343 -1.30 9.30 25.38
CA ALA A 343 -0.40 8.64 26.31
C ALA A 343 -0.88 8.83 27.77
N GLY A 344 -0.81 7.75 28.54
CA GLY A 344 -1.30 7.70 29.92
C GLY A 344 -2.78 7.33 30.07
N ASP A 345 -3.58 7.32 28.99
CA ASP A 345 -4.96 6.86 29.03
C ASP A 345 -5.06 5.32 28.94
N VAL A 346 -4.01 4.65 28.45
CA VAL A 346 -3.89 3.19 28.33
C VAL A 346 -2.55 2.68 28.89
N ALA A 347 -2.45 1.37 29.11
CA ALA A 347 -1.27 0.74 29.69
C ALA A 347 -0.02 0.83 28.78
N ARG A 348 -0.20 0.71 27.47
CA ARG A 348 0.90 0.74 26.49
C ARG A 348 0.58 1.71 25.35
N ASN A 349 1.56 2.54 25.01
CA ASN A 349 1.44 3.53 23.93
C ASN A 349 1.77 2.92 22.55
N LYS A 350 1.61 3.68 21.47
CA LYS A 350 2.06 3.23 20.14
C LYS A 350 3.56 2.86 20.18
N PRO A 351 4.00 1.73 19.58
CA PRO A 351 3.32 0.95 18.54
C PRO A 351 2.34 -0.14 19.02
N PHE A 352 2.07 -0.26 20.32
CA PHE A 352 1.11 -1.26 20.82
C PHE A 352 -0.32 -0.89 20.44
N PRO A 353 -1.21 -1.88 20.22
CA PRO A 353 -2.55 -1.64 19.67
C PRO A 353 -3.55 -1.05 20.67
N ASP A 354 -3.17 -0.95 21.95
CA ASP A 354 -4.05 -0.62 23.07
C ASP A 354 -4.83 0.69 22.85
N MET A 355 -4.18 1.72 22.27
CA MET A 355 -4.83 2.99 21.95
C MET A 355 -5.89 2.86 20.87
N ILE A 356 -5.61 2.12 19.80
CA ILE A 356 -6.56 1.89 18.71
C ILE A 356 -7.74 1.04 19.21
N HIS A 357 -7.49 0.00 20.00
CA HIS A 357 -8.57 -0.81 20.58
C HIS A 357 -9.46 -0.01 21.54
N ALA A 358 -8.88 0.86 22.36
CA ALA A 358 -9.64 1.77 23.22
C ALA A 358 -10.50 2.72 22.39
N ALA A 359 -9.92 3.32 21.34
CA ALA A 359 -10.64 4.21 20.44
C ALA A 359 -11.80 3.49 19.71
N LEU A 360 -11.55 2.31 19.12
CA LEU A 360 -12.59 1.50 18.47
C LEU A 360 -13.74 1.15 19.40
N LYS A 361 -13.44 0.85 20.67
CA LYS A 361 -14.45 0.58 21.70
C LYS A 361 -15.32 1.79 21.98
N GLU A 362 -14.73 2.98 22.12
CA GLU A 362 -15.47 4.24 22.32
C GLU A 362 -16.25 4.68 21.08
N MET A 363 -15.71 4.36 19.89
CA MET A 363 -16.35 4.61 18.59
C MET A 363 -17.46 3.60 18.26
N GLU A 364 -17.55 2.50 19.01
CA GLU A 364 -18.49 1.39 18.77
C GLU A 364 -18.35 0.78 17.37
N LEU A 365 -17.11 0.69 16.88
CA LEU A 365 -16.79 0.16 15.55
C LEU A 365 -15.92 -1.09 15.61
N PRO A 366 -16.16 -2.07 14.72
CA PRO A 366 -15.20 -3.14 14.51
C PRO A 366 -13.99 -2.65 13.68
N PRO A 367 -12.80 -3.27 13.84
CA PRO A 367 -11.57 -2.82 13.17
C PRO A 367 -11.68 -2.84 11.63
N GLU A 368 -12.47 -3.75 11.06
CA GLU A 368 -12.72 -3.83 9.61
C GLU A 368 -13.45 -2.61 9.03
N GLU A 369 -14.18 -1.84 9.84
CA GLU A 369 -14.91 -0.64 9.41
C GLU A 369 -14.16 0.68 9.69
N ALA A 370 -12.95 0.57 10.26
CA ALA A 370 -12.10 1.70 10.56
C ALA A 370 -10.81 1.69 9.73
N ILE A 371 -10.20 2.86 9.62
CA ILE A 371 -8.81 3.03 9.18
C ILE A 371 -8.03 3.85 10.23
N PHE A 372 -6.72 3.67 10.27
CA PHE A 372 -5.81 4.46 11.09
C PHE A 372 -4.88 5.30 10.22
N VAL A 373 -4.85 6.62 10.43
CA VAL A 373 -4.07 7.56 9.63
C VAL A 373 -2.95 8.16 10.48
N GLY A 374 -1.72 8.10 9.99
CA GLY A 374 -0.56 8.68 10.69
C GLY A 374 0.64 8.95 9.78
N ASP A 375 1.59 9.73 10.27
CA ASP A 375 2.78 10.18 9.52
C ASP A 375 4.06 9.43 9.91
N THR A 376 3.97 8.36 10.70
CA THR A 376 5.13 7.60 11.15
C THR A 376 5.08 6.10 10.86
N LEU A 377 6.25 5.46 10.80
CA LEU A 377 6.37 3.99 10.77
C LEU A 377 5.76 3.35 12.03
N THR A 378 5.81 4.04 13.17
CA THR A 378 5.15 3.62 14.40
C THR A 378 3.64 3.54 14.21
N ASP A 379 3.03 4.47 13.47
CA ASP A 379 1.59 4.46 13.20
C ASP A 379 1.20 3.27 12.33
N ILE A 380 1.98 3.02 11.28
CA ILE A 380 1.77 1.89 10.38
C ILE A 380 1.84 0.57 11.15
N GLU A 381 2.81 0.44 12.05
CA GLU A 381 2.94 -0.74 12.90
C GLU A 381 1.78 -0.86 13.89
N THR A 382 1.34 0.24 14.49
CA THR A 382 0.20 0.26 15.43
C THR A 382 -1.07 -0.24 14.76
N GLY A 383 -1.40 0.26 13.56
CA GLY A 383 -2.57 -0.18 12.81
C GLY A 383 -2.53 -1.68 12.51
N LYS A 384 -1.37 -2.19 12.07
CA LYS A 384 -1.18 -3.63 11.83
C LYS A 384 -1.39 -4.48 13.08
N GLN A 385 -0.81 -4.08 14.22
CA GLN A 385 -1.00 -4.80 15.47
C GLN A 385 -2.46 -4.78 15.94
N ALA A 386 -3.19 -3.69 15.64
CA ALA A 386 -4.60 -3.54 15.93
C ALA A 386 -5.53 -4.18 14.88
N ARG A 387 -4.96 -4.74 13.79
CA ARG A 387 -5.70 -5.28 12.63
C ARG A 387 -6.62 -4.25 11.97
N VAL A 388 -6.21 -2.98 11.99
CA VAL A 388 -6.86 -1.86 11.29
C VAL A 388 -5.99 -1.46 10.12
N ASP A 389 -6.59 -1.17 8.97
CA ASP A 389 -5.84 -0.72 7.80
C ASP A 389 -5.15 0.62 8.11
N ALA A 390 -3.81 0.62 8.01
CA ALA A 390 -3.00 1.80 8.27
C ALA A 390 -2.71 2.59 6.99
N TYR A 391 -3.02 3.87 7.00
CA TYR A 391 -2.86 4.81 5.90
C TYR A 391 -1.73 5.79 6.28
N GLY A 392 -0.64 5.75 5.52
CA GLY A 392 0.52 6.62 5.76
C GLY A 392 0.32 7.99 5.11
N LEU A 393 0.52 9.06 5.88
CA LEU A 393 0.40 10.43 5.43
C LEU A 393 1.77 11.13 5.49
N PRO A 394 2.40 11.48 4.36
CA PRO A 394 3.76 12.01 4.34
C PRO A 394 3.83 13.52 4.64
N THR A 395 3.16 13.99 5.70
CA THR A 395 3.08 15.41 6.10
C THR A 395 4.00 15.77 7.28
N GLY A 396 4.35 14.79 8.12
CA GLY A 396 5.02 15.05 9.40
C GLY A 396 6.49 14.59 9.45
N PHE A 397 6.74 13.52 10.18
CA PHE A 397 8.08 13.07 10.57
C PHE A 397 8.75 12.20 9.51
N HIS A 398 8.07 11.17 8.99
CA HIS A 398 8.65 10.28 7.98
C HIS A 398 8.26 10.71 6.56
N SER A 399 9.23 10.67 5.65
CA SER A 399 9.00 10.88 4.23
C SER A 399 8.16 9.77 3.61
N LYS A 400 7.55 10.03 2.46
CA LYS A 400 6.85 9.01 1.65
C LYS A 400 7.70 7.75 1.42
N LYS A 401 9.00 7.94 1.16
CA LYS A 401 9.94 6.83 0.95
C LYS A 401 10.10 5.99 2.21
N GLU A 402 10.25 6.60 3.37
CA GLU A 402 10.36 5.90 4.65
C GLU A 402 9.06 5.18 4.99
N LEU A 403 7.92 5.88 4.93
CA LEU A 403 6.60 5.27 5.18
C LEU A 403 6.34 4.06 4.29
N SER A 404 6.75 4.10 3.01
CA SER A 404 6.58 2.98 2.09
C SER A 404 7.28 1.68 2.52
N GLN A 405 8.36 1.78 3.31
CA GLN A 405 9.06 0.61 3.86
C GLN A 405 8.20 -0.12 4.88
N GLY A 406 7.34 0.62 5.59
CA GLY A 406 6.32 0.08 6.47
C GLY A 406 5.21 -0.67 5.72
N LYS A 407 5.15 -0.62 4.38
CA LYS A 407 4.05 -1.21 3.57
C LYS A 407 2.66 -0.89 4.18
N PRO A 408 2.32 0.39 4.34
CA PRO A 408 0.97 0.77 4.76
C PRO A 408 -0.03 0.27 3.71
N LYS A 409 -1.29 0.18 4.11
CA LYS A 409 -2.36 -0.19 3.18
C LYS A 409 -2.42 0.77 2.00
N ARG A 410 -2.32 2.06 2.30
CA ARG A 410 -2.27 3.15 1.33
C ARG A 410 -1.28 4.22 1.79
N LEU A 411 -0.56 4.82 0.85
CA LEU A 411 0.13 6.10 1.07
C LEU A 411 -0.73 7.20 0.48
N LEU A 412 -1.22 8.09 1.35
CA LEU A 412 -1.99 9.26 0.94
C LEU A 412 -1.05 10.30 0.33
N LYS A 413 -1.56 11.05 -0.65
CA LYS A 413 -0.88 12.21 -1.23
C LYS A 413 -1.02 13.43 -0.33
N ASN A 414 -2.18 13.57 0.30
CA ASN A 414 -2.54 14.64 1.23
C ASN A 414 -3.78 14.25 2.04
N LEU A 415 -4.19 15.09 3.00
CA LEU A 415 -5.37 14.86 3.83
C LEU A 415 -6.68 14.88 3.02
N GLN A 416 -6.78 15.68 1.96
CA GLN A 416 -8.01 15.84 1.17
C GLN A 416 -8.44 14.53 0.50
N GLU A 417 -7.50 13.64 0.21
CA GLU A 417 -7.77 12.31 -0.33
C GLU A 417 -8.69 11.48 0.59
N LEU A 418 -8.65 11.70 1.91
CA LEU A 418 -9.48 10.98 2.89
C LEU A 418 -10.98 11.17 2.66
N VAL A 419 -11.42 12.36 2.20
CA VAL A 419 -12.83 12.64 1.92
C VAL A 419 -13.36 11.71 0.82
N ARG A 420 -12.53 11.43 -0.19
CA ARG A 420 -12.90 10.51 -1.29
C ARG A 420 -12.81 9.06 -0.82
N VAL A 421 -11.72 8.71 -0.14
CA VAL A 421 -11.46 7.36 0.37
C VAL A 421 -12.55 6.90 1.34
N ALA A 422 -13.03 7.77 2.23
CA ALA A 422 -14.09 7.42 3.18
C ALA A 422 -15.38 6.99 2.46
N LYS A 423 -15.69 7.62 1.31
CA LYS A 423 -16.86 7.30 0.48
C LYS A 423 -16.61 6.11 -0.45
N ASN A 424 -15.41 6.01 -0.99
CA ASN A 424 -15.00 4.96 -1.90
C ASN A 424 -13.53 4.56 -1.61
N PRO A 425 -13.29 3.48 -0.84
CA PRO A 425 -11.94 3.11 -0.39
C PRO A 425 -10.92 2.88 -1.51
N LEU A 426 -11.40 2.62 -2.73
CA LEU A 426 -10.60 2.35 -3.93
C LEU A 426 -10.68 3.47 -4.99
N SER A 427 -11.14 4.66 -4.61
CA SER A 427 -11.06 5.87 -5.46
C SER A 427 -9.69 6.52 -5.46
#